data_AF-A0A9P6VKJ1-F1
#
_entry.id   AF-A0A9P6VKJ1-F1
#
_cell.length_a   1.000
_cell.length_b   1.000
_cell.length_c   1.000
_cell.angle_alpha   90.00
_cell.angle_beta   90.00
_cell.angle_gamma   90.00
#
_symmetry.space_group_name_H-M   'P 1'
#
loop_
_entity.id
_entity.type
_entity.pdbx_description
1 polymer ?
#
loop_
_entity_poly.entity_id
_entity_poly.type
_entity_poly.pdbx_seq_one_letter_code
_entity_poly.pdbx_strand_id
1 'polypeptide(L)'
;MAPSVDSLPAITSDSNGHQSLKTNGKVAHKERLSASGALPSNYFDVTSVIGREYPDLQISELMNSPRRDEYIRDLAITVSERGVVFFRKQKDLTVSMQKELIDLIGKLSGKPSSSGLHVHPLIEGKRDVGINDKGDTDQHISVISSQLSRKLHLASRYTFSSKGWHSDMTFEHVPSDYAVLKMRVVPPTGGDTLWASGYEMYDRLSKPYQRFLEGLTAKHANPDFIEASQRVGFQIHPGPRGATENVGQDLIADHPVIRTNPVTGWKSVYGALNQIQQLNELTKQESDEVLRYLGQLVTNNHDLQVRFKWGVDDVAIWDNRSTFHTGTGDVDVTHTRTGNRAVSMGEVPYLDPASISRREAMGESE
;
A
#
# COMPACT_ATOMS: atom_id res chain seq x y z
N MET A 1 23.36 30.59 -0.18
CA MET A 1 23.56 29.67 -1.31
C MET A 1 22.22 29.04 -1.61
N ALA A 2 21.69 29.22 -2.81
CA ALA A 2 20.40 28.64 -3.21
C ALA A 2 20.52 27.10 -3.32
N PRO A 3 19.51 26.33 -2.91
CA PRO A 3 19.53 24.88 -3.10
C PRO A 3 19.41 24.56 -4.59
N SER A 4 20.17 23.55 -5.04
CA SER A 4 20.19 23.08 -6.41
C SER A 4 18.82 22.55 -6.83
N VAL A 5 18.38 22.96 -8.01
CA VAL A 5 17.18 22.44 -8.67
C VAL A 5 17.41 20.96 -8.97
N ASP A 6 16.58 20.09 -8.40
CA ASP A 6 16.52 18.67 -8.76
C ASP A 6 16.24 18.55 -10.26
N SER A 7 17.16 17.92 -10.99
CA SER A 7 16.94 17.58 -12.40
C SER A 7 15.86 16.51 -12.48
N LEU A 8 14.72 16.84 -13.09
CA LEU A 8 13.66 15.89 -13.39
C LEU A 8 14.23 14.68 -14.17
N PRO A 9 13.80 13.45 -13.87
CA PRO A 9 14.16 12.28 -14.67
C PRO A 9 13.71 12.45 -16.12
N ALA A 10 14.58 12.08 -17.07
CA ALA A 10 14.27 12.14 -18.48
C ALA A 10 13.28 11.02 -18.85
N ILE A 11 12.16 11.40 -19.46
CA ILE A 11 11.21 10.46 -20.05
C ILE A 11 11.80 9.97 -21.37
N THR A 12 12.07 8.67 -21.47
CA THR A 12 12.45 8.05 -22.75
C THR A 12 11.33 7.14 -23.21
N SER A 13 10.86 7.33 -24.44
CA SER A 13 9.90 6.45 -25.11
C SER A 13 10.62 5.33 -25.84
N ASP A 14 10.19 4.08 -25.67
CA ASP A 14 10.61 3.00 -26.54
C ASP A 14 9.85 2.99 -27.88
N SER A 15 10.23 2.10 -28.81
CA SER A 15 9.61 1.98 -30.14
C SER A 15 8.14 1.55 -30.11
N ASN A 16 7.60 1.20 -28.94
CA ASN A 16 6.21 0.84 -28.70
C ASN A 16 5.44 1.92 -27.92
N GLY A 17 6.02 3.12 -27.75
CA GLY A 17 5.37 4.24 -27.07
C GLY A 17 5.30 4.11 -25.55
N HIS A 18 5.96 3.12 -24.93
CA HIS A 18 6.03 3.00 -23.48
C HIS A 18 7.00 4.06 -22.95
N GLN A 19 6.51 4.90 -22.04
CA GLN A 19 7.32 5.86 -21.30
C GLN A 19 7.89 5.16 -20.06
N SER A 20 9.21 4.99 -19.99
CA SER A 20 9.86 4.55 -18.75
C SER A 20 10.67 5.68 -18.14
N LEU A 21 10.51 5.85 -16.83
CA LEU A 21 11.32 6.76 -16.03
C LEU A 21 12.61 6.04 -15.66
N LYS A 22 13.70 6.29 -16.39
CA LYS A 22 15.03 5.85 -15.98
C LYS A 22 15.58 6.81 -14.91
N THR A 23 15.72 6.33 -13.69
CA THR A 23 16.37 7.06 -12.60
C THR A 23 17.89 7.00 -12.75
N ASN A 24 18.46 7.83 -13.64
CA ASN A 24 19.91 8.01 -13.78
C ASN A 24 20.54 8.95 -12.72
N GLY A 25 19.83 9.23 -11.62
CA GLY A 25 20.34 10.03 -10.49
C GLY A 25 20.87 9.13 -9.38
N LYS A 26 22.01 9.51 -8.77
CA LYS A 26 22.42 8.91 -7.49
C LYS A 26 21.31 9.18 -6.47
N VAL A 27 20.60 8.14 -6.05
CA VAL A 27 19.65 8.24 -4.94
C VAL A 27 20.45 8.64 -3.69
N ALA A 28 20.18 9.82 -3.14
CA ALA A 28 20.81 10.26 -1.92
C ALA A 28 20.28 9.41 -0.75
N HIS A 29 21.19 8.84 0.04
CA HIS A 29 20.83 8.11 1.25
C HIS A 29 20.06 9.04 2.19
N LYS A 30 18.83 8.66 2.55
CA LYS A 30 17.97 9.42 3.46
C LYS A 30 18.09 8.84 4.86
N GLU A 31 18.40 9.68 5.85
CA GLU A 31 18.41 9.25 7.25
C GLU A 31 17.02 8.78 7.69
N ARG A 32 16.99 7.65 8.42
CA ARG A 32 15.77 7.09 9.01
C ARG A 32 15.12 8.09 9.97
N LEU A 33 13.79 8.16 9.93
CA LEU A 33 13.04 8.95 10.90
C LEU A 33 13.01 8.25 12.26
N SER A 34 13.19 9.03 13.33
CA SER A 34 13.06 8.54 14.71
C SER A 34 11.80 9.12 15.37
N ALA A 35 11.07 8.27 16.07
CA ALA A 35 9.88 8.69 16.82
C ALA A 35 10.27 9.56 18.02
N SER A 36 9.45 10.55 18.32
CA SER A 36 9.60 11.43 19.48
C SER A 36 9.17 10.77 20.79
N GLY A 37 8.39 9.69 20.72
CA GLY A 37 7.77 9.04 21.88
C GLY A 37 6.48 9.73 22.32
N ALA A 38 5.86 10.52 21.45
CA ALA A 38 4.63 11.23 21.74
C ALA A 38 3.44 10.27 21.87
N LEU A 39 3.38 9.21 21.06
CA LEU A 39 2.26 8.27 21.08
C LEU A 39 2.09 7.57 22.45
N PRO A 40 0.85 7.37 22.92
CA PRO A 40 0.58 6.65 24.16
C PRO A 40 1.16 5.24 24.17
N SER A 41 1.59 4.77 25.33
CA SER A 41 2.18 3.43 25.50
C SER A 41 1.14 2.30 25.67
N ASN A 42 -0.16 2.60 25.71
CA ASN A 42 -1.21 1.59 25.81
C ASN A 42 -1.47 0.97 24.43
N TYR A 43 -0.62 0.02 24.05
CA TYR A 43 -0.72 -0.78 22.84
C TYR A 43 -0.22 -2.20 23.10
N PHE A 44 -0.48 -3.09 22.16
CA PHE A 44 0.24 -4.36 22.05
C PHE A 44 0.60 -4.64 20.58
N ASP A 45 1.71 -5.35 20.37
CA ASP A 45 2.06 -5.85 19.05
C ASP A 45 1.29 -7.16 18.81
N VAL A 46 0.50 -7.20 17.73
CA VAL A 46 -0.41 -8.31 17.43
C VAL A 46 0.37 -9.58 17.06
N THR A 47 1.51 -9.40 16.40
CA THR A 47 2.50 -10.45 16.12
C THR A 47 3.91 -9.90 16.35
N SER A 48 4.92 -10.76 16.33
CA SER A 48 6.32 -10.35 16.50
C SER A 48 6.80 -9.40 15.39
N VAL A 49 6.45 -9.67 14.13
CA VAL A 49 7.05 -8.99 12.97
C VAL A 49 6.14 -7.95 12.32
N ILE A 50 4.82 -8.02 12.52
CA ILE A 50 3.85 -7.13 11.89
C ILE A 50 2.62 -6.89 12.77
N GLY A 51 2.03 -5.71 12.68
CA GLY A 51 0.80 -5.37 13.38
C GLY A 51 1.06 -4.81 14.78
N ARG A 52 0.42 -3.67 15.05
CA ARG A 52 0.25 -3.10 16.39
C ARG A 52 -1.19 -2.65 16.56
N GLU A 53 -1.76 -2.87 17.74
CA GLU A 53 -3.12 -2.43 18.05
C GLU A 53 -3.12 -1.45 19.21
N TYR A 54 -3.84 -0.33 19.03
CA TYR A 54 -4.19 0.60 20.08
C TYR A 54 -5.68 0.42 20.40
N PRO A 55 -6.04 -0.34 21.46
CA PRO A 55 -7.44 -0.69 21.73
C PRO A 55 -8.28 0.51 22.16
N ASP A 56 -7.66 1.47 22.86
CA ASP A 56 -8.38 2.57 23.51
C ASP A 56 -8.09 3.94 22.89
N LEU A 57 -7.08 4.05 22.01
CA LEU A 57 -6.68 5.33 21.41
C LEU A 57 -7.67 5.76 20.33
N GLN A 58 -8.21 6.98 20.46
CA GLN A 58 -9.04 7.59 19.42
C GLN A 58 -8.20 8.48 18.52
N ILE A 59 -8.20 8.21 17.22
CA ILE A 59 -7.49 9.01 16.21
C ILE A 59 -7.99 10.46 16.22
N SER A 60 -9.27 10.69 16.50
CA SER A 60 -9.85 12.03 16.61
C SER A 60 -9.18 12.87 17.71
N GLU A 61 -8.73 12.26 18.81
CA GLU A 61 -7.99 12.95 19.87
C GLU A 61 -6.61 13.40 19.38
N LEU A 62 -5.91 12.54 18.61
CA LEU A 62 -4.63 12.89 17.99
C LEU A 62 -4.80 14.05 17.00
N MET A 63 -5.83 13.97 16.14
CA MET A 63 -6.10 14.96 15.10
C MET A 63 -6.54 16.32 15.65
N ASN A 64 -7.19 16.36 16.82
CA ASN A 64 -7.64 17.59 17.45
C ASN A 64 -6.64 18.16 18.49
N SER A 65 -5.53 17.46 18.73
CA SER A 65 -4.53 17.88 19.72
C SER A 65 -3.69 19.07 19.22
N PRO A 66 -3.25 19.99 20.11
CA PRO A 66 -2.27 21.01 19.75
C PRO A 66 -0.91 20.42 19.35
N ARG A 67 -0.62 19.16 19.73
CA ARG A 67 0.59 18.42 19.33
C ARG A 67 0.35 17.46 18.17
N ARG A 68 -0.71 17.69 17.38
CA ARG A 68 -1.15 16.82 16.27
C ARG A 68 0.01 16.31 15.41
N ASP A 69 0.86 17.22 14.93
CA ASP A 69 1.90 16.85 13.97
C ASP A 69 2.96 15.93 14.60
N GLU A 70 3.26 16.07 15.89
CA GLU A 70 4.15 15.13 16.61
C GLU A 70 3.52 13.74 16.69
N TYR A 71 2.23 13.65 17.07
CA TYR A 71 1.52 12.38 17.15
C TYR A 71 1.39 11.69 15.79
N ILE A 72 1.04 12.43 14.75
CA ILE A 72 0.83 11.86 13.41
C ILE A 72 2.17 11.46 12.78
N ARG A 73 3.26 12.19 13.06
CA ARG A 73 4.61 11.77 12.65
C ARG A 73 5.03 10.48 13.33
N ASP A 74 4.86 10.38 14.65
CA ASP A 74 5.16 9.15 15.38
C ASP A 74 4.29 7.97 14.91
N LEU A 75 3.03 8.25 14.56
CA LEU A 75 2.14 7.25 13.96
C LEU A 75 2.63 6.79 12.59
N ALA A 76 3.08 7.71 11.73
CA ALA A 76 3.66 7.36 10.43
C ALA A 76 4.87 6.43 10.59
N ILE A 77 5.78 6.77 11.50
CA ILE A 77 6.96 5.94 11.82
C ILE A 77 6.53 4.57 12.35
N THR A 78 5.59 4.54 13.30
CA THR A 78 5.07 3.29 13.88
C THR A 78 4.43 2.41 12.81
N VAL A 79 3.61 2.98 11.92
CA VAL A 79 2.98 2.25 10.81
C VAL A 79 4.03 1.71 9.85
N SER A 80 5.05 2.50 9.51
CA SER A 80 6.15 2.03 8.67
C SER A 80 6.99 0.92 9.31
N GLU A 81 7.24 0.97 10.62
CA GLU A 81 8.00 -0.07 11.32
C GLU A 81 7.20 -1.35 11.56
N ARG A 82 5.90 -1.22 11.82
CA ARG A 82 5.01 -2.33 12.17
C ARG A 82 4.20 -2.84 10.98
N GLY A 83 4.34 -2.24 9.81
CA GLY A 83 3.59 -2.54 8.58
C GLY A 83 2.12 -2.07 8.62
N VAL A 84 1.39 -2.37 9.69
CA VAL A 84 -0.01 -1.99 9.90
C VAL A 84 -0.30 -1.70 11.37
N VAL A 85 -1.13 -0.69 11.62
CA VAL A 85 -1.63 -0.31 12.94
C VAL A 85 -3.15 -0.34 12.95
N PHE A 86 -3.72 -0.90 14.03
CA PHE A 86 -5.15 -1.07 14.23
C PHE A 86 -5.67 -0.20 15.37
N PHE A 87 -6.89 0.31 15.20
CA PHE A 87 -7.61 1.09 16.19
C PHE A 87 -9.05 0.60 16.29
N ARG A 88 -9.59 0.54 17.51
CA ARG A 88 -10.94 0.03 17.75
C ARG A 88 -11.96 1.15 17.89
N LYS A 89 -13.19 0.92 17.40
CA LYS A 89 -14.38 1.76 17.69
C LYS A 89 -14.18 3.26 17.40
N GLN A 90 -13.59 3.61 16.26
CA GLN A 90 -13.26 4.99 15.87
C GLN A 90 -14.49 5.76 15.36
N LYS A 91 -15.58 5.79 16.16
CA LYS A 91 -16.89 6.34 15.76
C LYS A 91 -16.78 7.78 15.23
N ASP A 92 -15.95 8.58 15.88
CA ASP A 92 -15.79 10.02 15.61
C ASP A 92 -14.80 10.33 14.47
N LEU A 93 -14.16 9.31 13.89
CA LEU A 93 -13.34 9.49 12.68
C LEU A 93 -14.25 9.67 11.45
N THR A 94 -14.47 10.92 11.07
CA THR A 94 -15.22 11.29 9.86
C THR A 94 -14.44 10.98 8.59
N VAL A 95 -15.11 10.92 7.44
CA VAL A 95 -14.43 10.76 6.14
C VAL A 95 -13.49 11.93 5.87
N SER A 96 -13.87 13.15 6.24
CA SER A 96 -13.00 14.32 6.10
C SER A 96 -11.72 14.18 6.94
N MET A 97 -11.85 13.79 8.20
CA MET A 97 -10.69 13.57 9.08
C MET A 97 -9.83 12.39 8.61
N GLN A 98 -10.44 11.32 8.08
CA GLN A 98 -9.72 10.19 7.52
C GLN A 98 -8.81 10.59 6.33
N LYS A 99 -9.29 11.48 5.45
CA LYS A 99 -8.49 12.03 4.35
C LYS A 99 -7.36 12.94 4.84
N GLU A 100 -7.68 13.84 5.77
CA GLU A 100 -6.68 14.74 6.36
C GLU A 100 -5.57 13.94 7.06
N LEU A 101 -5.95 12.92 7.84
CA LEU A 101 -5.03 12.02 8.53
C LEU A 101 -4.05 11.36 7.57
N ILE A 102 -4.54 10.69 6.52
CA ILE A 102 -3.65 9.91 5.65
C ILE A 102 -2.73 10.80 4.81
N ASP A 103 -3.23 11.97 4.38
CA ASP A 103 -2.40 12.96 3.68
C ASP A 103 -1.31 13.53 4.61
N LEU A 104 -1.66 13.80 5.87
CA LEU A 104 -0.73 14.30 6.88
C LEU A 104 0.33 13.26 7.27
N ILE A 105 -0.03 11.97 7.39
CA ILE A 105 0.91 10.86 7.57
C ILE A 105 1.94 10.86 6.43
N GLY A 106 1.49 10.91 5.18
CA GLY A 106 2.38 10.99 4.02
C GLY A 106 3.32 12.21 4.09
N LYS A 107 2.77 13.41 4.33
CA LYS A 107 3.55 14.66 4.42
C LYS A 107 4.60 14.62 5.53
N LEU A 108 4.21 14.23 6.74
CA LEU A 108 5.10 14.23 7.90
C LEU A 108 6.13 13.11 7.88
N SER A 109 5.91 12.07 7.07
CA SER A 109 6.90 11.04 6.76
C SER A 109 7.80 11.39 5.56
N GLY A 110 7.50 12.50 4.89
CA GLY A 110 8.34 13.10 3.87
C GLY A 110 8.07 12.61 2.45
N LYS A 111 6.80 12.36 2.09
CA LYS A 111 6.39 12.17 0.69
C LYS A 111 6.71 13.42 -0.15
N PRO A 112 6.93 13.28 -1.48
CA PRO A 112 7.12 14.41 -2.38
C PRO A 112 5.96 15.40 -2.34
N SER A 113 6.23 16.70 -2.49
CA SER A 113 5.19 17.74 -2.51
C SER A 113 4.27 17.67 -3.74
N SER A 114 4.68 16.98 -4.80
CA SER A 114 3.86 16.67 -5.98
C SER A 114 2.80 15.58 -5.72
N SER A 115 2.88 14.88 -4.58
CA SER A 115 2.04 13.74 -4.25
C SER A 115 0.97 14.11 -3.21
N GLY A 116 -0.30 13.88 -3.57
CA GLY A 116 -1.49 14.19 -2.78
C GLY A 116 -2.28 12.94 -2.41
N LEU A 117 -3.61 13.11 -2.35
CA LEU A 117 -4.55 12.01 -2.18
C LEU A 117 -4.82 11.34 -3.53
N HIS A 118 -4.89 10.01 -3.51
CA HIS A 118 -5.24 9.24 -4.69
C HIS A 118 -6.61 9.66 -5.24
N VAL A 119 -6.76 9.55 -6.57
CA VAL A 119 -8.04 9.67 -7.25
C VAL A 119 -8.27 8.38 -8.02
N HIS A 120 -9.36 7.67 -7.73
CA HIS A 120 -9.60 6.36 -8.33
C HIS A 120 -9.68 6.43 -9.86
N PRO A 121 -9.02 5.53 -10.62
CA PRO A 121 -8.97 5.63 -12.09
C PRO A 121 -10.33 5.52 -12.80
N LEU A 122 -11.38 5.01 -12.15
CA LEU A 122 -12.69 4.76 -12.76
C LEU A 122 -13.74 5.85 -12.44
N ILE A 123 -13.41 7.13 -12.64
CA ILE A 123 -14.20 8.28 -12.14
C ILE A 123 -15.60 8.42 -12.76
N GLU A 124 -15.86 7.96 -13.99
CA GLU A 124 -17.11 8.31 -14.70
C GLU A 124 -18.29 7.34 -14.49
N GLY A 125 -18.29 6.55 -13.41
CA GLY A 125 -19.14 5.37 -13.33
C GLY A 125 -20.07 5.19 -12.13
N LYS A 126 -20.30 6.17 -11.25
CA LYS A 126 -21.20 6.03 -10.06
C LYS A 126 -21.07 4.70 -9.27
N ARG A 127 -19.90 4.06 -9.34
CA ARG A 127 -19.52 2.85 -8.60
C ARG A 127 -18.17 3.14 -7.97
N ASP A 128 -17.96 2.65 -6.76
CA ASP A 128 -16.77 2.90 -5.93
C ASP A 128 -16.53 4.34 -5.48
N VAL A 129 -17.32 5.33 -5.92
CA VAL A 129 -17.20 6.69 -5.40
C VAL A 129 -17.62 6.69 -3.93
N GLY A 130 -16.66 6.99 -3.07
CA GLY A 130 -16.88 7.17 -1.65
C GLY A 130 -18.06 8.07 -1.39
N ILE A 131 -18.95 7.64 -0.51
CA ILE A 131 -19.96 8.53 0.02
C ILE A 131 -19.29 9.27 1.19
N ASN A 132 -19.16 10.60 1.07
CA ASN A 132 -18.68 11.44 2.17
C ASN A 132 -19.69 11.45 3.32
N ASP A 133 -19.35 12.11 4.43
CA ASP A 133 -20.23 12.15 5.61
C ASP A 133 -21.62 12.79 5.35
N LYS A 134 -21.79 13.48 4.22
CA LYS A 134 -23.02 14.17 3.80
C LYS A 134 -23.86 13.38 2.80
N GLY A 135 -23.39 12.23 2.31
CA GLY A 135 -24.10 11.47 1.28
C GLY A 135 -23.61 11.73 -0.15
N ASP A 136 -22.64 12.63 -0.35
CA ASP A 136 -22.15 13.00 -1.69
C ASP A 136 -20.99 12.11 -2.13
N THR A 137 -20.80 12.00 -3.44
CA THR A 137 -19.65 11.33 -4.04
C THR A 137 -18.34 12.08 -3.77
N ASP A 138 -17.31 11.36 -3.32
CA ASP A 138 -15.95 11.85 -3.05
C ASP A 138 -14.92 11.02 -3.83
N GLN A 139 -14.22 11.67 -4.75
CA GLN A 139 -13.25 11.04 -5.65
C GLN A 139 -12.00 10.50 -4.93
N HIS A 140 -11.74 10.95 -3.69
CA HIS A 140 -10.59 10.53 -2.89
C HIS A 140 -10.91 9.38 -1.93
N ILE A 141 -12.13 8.86 -1.99
CA ILE A 141 -12.58 7.75 -1.16
C ILE A 141 -13.04 6.60 -2.04
N SER A 142 -12.58 5.40 -1.71
CA SER A 142 -13.08 4.15 -2.31
C SER A 142 -13.99 3.43 -1.33
N VAL A 143 -15.18 3.01 -1.78
CA VAL A 143 -16.08 2.16 -0.98
C VAL A 143 -15.75 0.69 -1.19
N ILE A 144 -15.12 0.07 -0.20
CA ILE A 144 -14.78 -1.36 -0.24
C ILE A 144 -16.02 -2.16 0.17
N SER A 145 -16.76 -2.71 -0.80
CA SER A 145 -18.04 -3.39 -0.60
C SER A 145 -18.08 -4.82 -1.11
N SER A 146 -18.51 -5.77 -0.27
CA SER A 146 -18.69 -7.17 -0.67
C SER A 146 -19.82 -7.36 -1.68
N GLN A 147 -20.89 -6.57 -1.61
CA GLN A 147 -21.97 -6.61 -2.60
C GLN A 147 -21.46 -6.19 -3.99
N LEU A 148 -20.63 -5.15 -4.03
CA LEU A 148 -20.04 -4.67 -5.27
C LEU A 148 -19.03 -5.67 -5.83
N SER A 149 -18.16 -6.20 -4.98
CA SER A 149 -17.21 -7.27 -5.35
C SER A 149 -17.92 -8.46 -5.99
N ARG A 150 -19.06 -8.91 -5.43
CA ARG A 150 -19.90 -9.97 -6.02
C ARG A 150 -20.47 -9.58 -7.38
N LYS A 151 -21.03 -8.36 -7.50
CA LYS A 151 -21.62 -7.85 -8.74
C LYS A 151 -20.59 -7.77 -9.88
N LEU A 152 -19.33 -7.53 -9.55
CA LEU A 152 -18.22 -7.44 -10.50
C LEU A 152 -17.51 -8.78 -10.72
N HIS A 153 -17.98 -9.87 -10.12
CA HIS A 153 -17.33 -11.19 -10.15
C HIS A 153 -15.86 -11.19 -9.69
N LEU A 154 -15.48 -10.22 -8.84
CA LEU A 154 -14.15 -10.10 -8.27
C LEU A 154 -13.89 -11.11 -7.14
N ALA A 155 -14.96 -11.72 -6.62
CA ALA A 155 -14.89 -12.77 -5.62
C ALA A 155 -15.59 -14.03 -6.12
N SER A 156 -14.87 -15.16 -6.08
CA SER A 156 -15.39 -16.49 -6.38
C SER A 156 -14.90 -17.46 -5.33
N ARG A 157 -15.81 -18.30 -4.81
CA ARG A 157 -15.45 -19.38 -3.87
C ARG A 157 -14.52 -20.44 -4.47
N TYR A 158 -14.42 -20.47 -5.80
CA TYR A 158 -13.56 -21.40 -6.53
C TYR A 158 -12.19 -20.81 -6.87
N THR A 159 -11.96 -19.53 -6.59
CA THR A 159 -10.66 -18.89 -6.73
C THR A 159 -9.90 -18.99 -5.43
N PHE A 160 -8.64 -19.44 -5.48
CA PHE A 160 -7.79 -19.44 -4.29
C PHE A 160 -7.65 -18.03 -3.72
N SER A 161 -7.88 -17.87 -2.41
CA SER A 161 -7.76 -16.58 -1.72
C SER A 161 -6.34 -16.01 -1.81
N SER A 162 -5.33 -16.86 -2.04
CA SER A 162 -3.96 -16.43 -2.30
C SER A 162 -3.81 -15.53 -3.54
N LYS A 163 -4.73 -15.60 -4.51
CA LYS A 163 -4.74 -14.68 -5.66
C LYS A 163 -5.11 -13.24 -5.29
N GLY A 164 -5.59 -12.99 -4.08
CA GLY A 164 -6.00 -11.67 -3.64
C GLY A 164 -4.89 -10.87 -2.93
N TRP A 165 -3.70 -11.43 -2.72
CA TRP A 165 -2.58 -10.69 -2.13
C TRP A 165 -2.14 -9.58 -3.08
N HIS A 166 -2.03 -8.34 -2.57
CA HIS A 166 -1.62 -7.17 -3.35
C HIS A 166 -0.95 -6.11 -2.49
N SER A 167 -0.17 -5.24 -3.13
CA SER A 167 0.07 -3.88 -2.65
C SER A 167 -0.77 -2.94 -3.50
N ASP A 168 -1.33 -1.89 -2.89
CA ASP A 168 -2.21 -0.98 -3.61
C ASP A 168 -1.45 -0.21 -4.69
N MET A 169 -2.05 -0.13 -5.88
CA MET A 169 -1.66 0.79 -6.96
C MET A 169 -0.21 0.69 -7.45
N THR A 170 0.40 -0.49 -7.39
CA THR A 170 1.77 -0.67 -7.91
C THR A 170 1.86 -0.48 -9.42
N PHE A 171 0.73 -0.43 -10.12
CA PHE A 171 0.65 -0.12 -11.54
C PHE A 171 0.78 1.38 -11.87
N GLU A 172 0.78 2.25 -10.86
CA GLU A 172 1.08 3.68 -11.01
C GLU A 172 2.59 3.93 -10.94
N HIS A 173 3.08 4.97 -11.62
CA HIS A 173 4.48 5.38 -11.55
C HIS A 173 4.89 5.88 -10.16
N VAL A 174 3.98 6.60 -9.51
CA VAL A 174 4.07 7.01 -8.11
C VAL A 174 2.98 6.25 -7.35
N PRO A 175 3.26 5.09 -6.75
CA PRO A 175 2.28 4.27 -6.06
C PRO A 175 1.94 4.83 -4.67
N SER A 176 0.98 4.18 -4.00
CA SER A 176 0.56 4.58 -2.65
C SER A 176 1.68 4.40 -1.62
N ASP A 177 1.86 5.40 -0.74
CA ASP A 177 2.69 5.28 0.47
C ASP A 177 1.93 4.63 1.63
N TYR A 178 0.77 5.18 1.99
CA TYR A 178 -0.08 4.67 3.07
C TYR A 178 -1.54 4.66 2.64
N ALA A 179 -2.29 3.75 3.26
CA ALA A 179 -3.73 3.71 3.14
C ALA A 179 -4.39 3.52 4.51
N VAL A 180 -5.61 4.03 4.61
CA VAL A 180 -6.46 3.90 5.80
C VAL A 180 -7.81 3.35 5.40
N LEU A 181 -8.26 2.31 6.09
CA LEU A 181 -9.58 1.70 5.90
C LEU A 181 -10.35 1.75 7.21
N LYS A 182 -11.53 2.37 7.19
CA LYS A 182 -12.51 2.34 8.28
C LYS A 182 -13.69 1.47 7.90
N MET A 183 -14.03 0.48 8.72
CA MET A 183 -15.19 -0.38 8.50
C MET A 183 -16.48 0.28 8.99
N ARG A 184 -17.52 0.28 8.14
CA ARG A 184 -18.85 0.83 8.46
C ARG A 184 -19.87 -0.26 8.74
N VAL A 185 -19.84 -1.31 7.94
CA VAL A 185 -20.71 -2.49 8.08
C VAL A 185 -19.81 -3.71 8.10
N VAL A 186 -19.92 -4.51 9.16
CA VAL A 186 -19.20 -5.78 9.31
C VAL A 186 -20.21 -6.92 9.43
N PRO A 187 -19.95 -8.08 8.79
CA PRO A 187 -20.81 -9.25 8.94
C PRO A 187 -20.61 -9.89 10.32
N PRO A 188 -21.56 -10.72 10.82
CA PRO A 188 -21.39 -11.46 12.07
C PRO A 188 -20.17 -12.40 12.06
N THR A 189 -19.80 -12.92 10.88
CA THR A 189 -18.63 -13.78 10.67
C THR A 189 -17.99 -13.53 9.31
N GLY A 190 -16.72 -13.88 9.19
CA GLY A 190 -15.90 -13.65 7.99
C GLY A 190 -15.63 -12.17 7.70
N GLY A 191 -15.07 -11.91 6.52
CA GLY A 191 -14.76 -10.57 6.03
C GLY A 191 -13.49 -9.96 6.62
N ASP A 192 -12.61 -10.80 7.17
CA ASP A 192 -11.35 -10.37 7.76
C ASP A 192 -10.39 -9.83 6.69
N THR A 193 -9.32 -9.18 7.13
CA THR A 193 -8.23 -8.75 6.24
C THR A 193 -6.92 -9.25 6.79
N LEU A 194 -6.07 -9.77 5.90
CA LEU A 194 -4.73 -10.22 6.24
C LEU A 194 -3.72 -9.24 5.67
N TRP A 195 -2.63 -9.04 6.40
CA TRP A 195 -1.43 -8.33 5.94
C TRP A 195 -0.22 -9.24 6.09
N ALA A 196 0.80 -9.03 5.24
CA ALA A 196 2.06 -9.74 5.25
C ALA A 196 3.22 -8.73 5.18
N SER A 197 4.29 -8.99 5.95
CA SER A 197 5.47 -8.11 6.02
C SER A 197 6.44 -8.39 4.88
N GLY A 198 6.62 -7.41 3.99
CA GLY A 198 7.64 -7.48 2.94
C GLY A 198 9.07 -7.38 3.48
N TYR A 199 9.26 -6.80 4.68
CA TYR A 199 10.52 -6.83 5.40
C TYR A 199 10.89 -8.24 5.84
N GLU A 200 9.96 -8.94 6.50
CA GLU A 200 10.20 -10.30 6.98
C GLU A 200 10.38 -11.27 5.81
N MET A 201 9.70 -11.03 4.68
CA MET A 201 9.97 -11.78 3.44
C MET A 201 11.42 -11.58 2.98
N TYR A 202 11.92 -10.35 2.94
CA TYR A 202 13.31 -10.07 2.53
C TYR A 202 14.32 -10.69 3.52
N ASP A 203 14.08 -10.54 4.82
CA ASP A 203 14.95 -11.04 5.88
C ASP A 203 15.09 -12.58 5.90
N ARG A 204 14.13 -13.31 5.33
CA ARG A 204 14.19 -14.79 5.20
C ARG A 204 14.98 -15.27 3.99
N LEU A 205 15.19 -14.41 3.01
CA LEU A 205 15.94 -14.77 1.83
C LEU A 205 17.42 -14.95 2.19
N SER A 206 18.04 -15.99 1.65
CA SER A 206 19.50 -16.12 1.75
C SER A 206 20.20 -14.91 1.12
N LYS A 207 21.36 -14.51 1.65
CA LYS A 207 22.14 -13.38 1.10
C LYS A 207 22.38 -13.44 -0.42
N PRO A 208 22.65 -14.62 -1.05
CA PRO A 208 22.72 -14.70 -2.52
C PRO A 208 21.40 -14.35 -3.22
N TYR A 209 20.26 -14.81 -2.68
CA TYR A 209 18.95 -14.53 -3.25
C TYR A 209 18.54 -13.07 -3.06
N GLN A 210 18.90 -12.46 -1.91
CA GLN A 210 18.75 -11.02 -1.69
C GLN A 210 19.50 -10.23 -2.79
N ARG A 211 20.79 -10.49 -3.00
CA ARG A 211 21.59 -9.82 -4.05
C ARG A 211 21.03 -10.04 -5.46
N PHE A 212 20.52 -11.25 -5.73
CA PHE A 212 19.88 -11.56 -7.00
C PHE A 212 18.65 -10.69 -7.23
N LEU A 213 17.72 -10.64 -6.26
CA LEU A 213 16.47 -9.87 -6.39
C LEU A 213 16.68 -8.35 -6.33
N GLU A 214 17.71 -7.87 -5.62
CA GLU A 214 18.10 -6.45 -5.60
C GLU A 214 18.48 -5.92 -6.99
N GLY A 215 18.90 -6.80 -7.91
CA GLY A 215 19.21 -6.44 -9.29
C GLY A 215 18.03 -6.48 -10.26
N LEU A 216 16.83 -6.85 -9.79
CA LEU A 216 15.67 -7.06 -10.65
C LEU A 216 14.64 -5.93 -10.56
N THR A 217 13.98 -5.68 -11.69
CA THR A 217 12.77 -4.87 -11.80
C THR A 217 11.60 -5.73 -12.25
N ALA A 218 10.39 -5.30 -11.89
CA ALA A 218 9.15 -5.97 -12.18
C ALA A 218 8.24 -5.03 -12.98
N LYS A 219 7.62 -5.56 -14.04
CA LYS A 219 6.55 -4.87 -14.76
C LYS A 219 5.23 -5.08 -14.04
N HIS A 220 4.73 -4.04 -13.39
CA HIS A 220 3.43 -4.05 -12.73
C HIS A 220 2.34 -3.61 -13.70
N ALA A 221 1.22 -4.31 -13.69
CA ALA A 221 0.04 -3.96 -14.46
C ALA A 221 -1.21 -4.43 -13.72
N ASN A 222 -2.36 -3.83 -14.06
CA ASN A 222 -3.64 -4.34 -13.58
C ASN A 222 -4.56 -4.69 -14.76
N PRO A 223 -4.39 -5.88 -15.36
CA PRO A 223 -5.18 -6.30 -16.51
C PRO A 223 -6.67 -6.40 -16.17
N ASP A 224 -7.03 -6.70 -14.92
CA ASP A 224 -8.43 -6.78 -14.48
C ASP A 224 -9.13 -5.42 -14.58
N PHE A 225 -8.45 -4.31 -14.26
CA PHE A 225 -9.03 -2.97 -14.42
C PHE A 225 -9.23 -2.61 -15.89
N ILE A 226 -8.23 -2.91 -16.73
CA ILE A 226 -8.31 -2.65 -18.17
C ILE A 226 -9.45 -3.47 -18.77
N GLU A 227 -9.53 -4.75 -18.43
CA GLU A 227 -10.58 -5.65 -18.91
C GLU A 227 -11.97 -5.24 -18.38
N ALA A 228 -12.08 -4.85 -17.11
CA ALA A 228 -13.33 -4.33 -16.55
C ALA A 228 -13.75 -3.03 -17.25
N SER A 229 -12.81 -2.13 -17.56
CA SER A 229 -13.06 -0.91 -18.33
C SER A 229 -13.64 -1.23 -19.71
N GLN A 230 -13.04 -2.20 -20.41
CA GLN A 230 -13.47 -2.64 -21.74
C GLN A 230 -14.84 -3.35 -21.70
N ARG A 231 -15.07 -4.24 -20.72
CA ARG A 231 -16.32 -5.00 -20.58
C ARG A 231 -17.52 -4.10 -20.25
N VAL A 232 -17.30 -3.06 -19.44
CA VAL A 232 -18.40 -2.21 -18.92
C VAL A 232 -18.47 -0.84 -19.62
N GLY A 233 -17.50 -0.51 -20.46
CA GLY A 233 -17.52 0.67 -21.34
C GLY A 233 -17.18 1.99 -20.64
N PHE A 234 -16.35 1.98 -19.59
CA PHE A 234 -15.91 3.19 -18.90
C PHE A 234 -14.55 3.67 -19.38
N GLN A 235 -14.28 4.98 -19.20
CA GLN A 235 -12.97 5.57 -19.49
C GLN A 235 -12.13 5.67 -18.22
N ILE A 236 -10.88 5.25 -18.33
CA ILE A 236 -9.86 5.48 -17.29
C ILE A 236 -9.58 6.98 -17.22
N HIS A 237 -9.56 7.54 -16.01
CA HIS A 237 -9.31 8.94 -15.76
C HIS A 237 -7.97 9.36 -16.37
N PRO A 238 -7.96 10.24 -17.38
CA PRO A 238 -6.75 10.56 -18.12
C PRO A 238 -5.82 11.53 -17.37
N GLY A 239 -6.37 12.24 -16.37
CA GLY A 239 -5.65 13.25 -15.59
C GLY A 239 -4.88 12.67 -14.40
N PRO A 240 -4.19 13.54 -13.64
CA PRO A 240 -3.37 13.14 -12.49
C PRO A 240 -4.18 12.40 -11.41
N ARG A 241 -3.77 11.17 -11.08
CA ARG A 241 -4.39 10.34 -10.04
C ARG A 241 -3.69 10.48 -8.68
N GLY A 242 -3.54 11.72 -8.24
CA GLY A 242 -2.89 12.06 -6.97
C GLY A 242 -1.39 12.34 -7.05
N ALA A 243 -0.75 12.14 -8.20
CA ALA A 243 0.60 12.61 -8.50
C ALA A 243 0.68 13.07 -9.96
N THR A 244 1.59 13.99 -10.27
CA THR A 244 1.75 14.57 -11.62
C THR A 244 2.13 13.54 -12.69
N GLU A 245 2.83 12.49 -12.28
CA GLU A 245 3.33 11.40 -13.10
C GLU A 245 2.27 10.31 -13.33
N ASN A 246 1.24 10.25 -12.48
CA ASN A 246 0.17 9.25 -12.57
C ASN A 246 -0.93 9.72 -13.51
N VAL A 247 -0.59 9.79 -14.79
CA VAL A 247 -1.48 10.19 -15.88
C VAL A 247 -1.63 9.04 -16.87
N GLY A 248 -2.42 9.23 -17.93
CA GLY A 248 -2.58 8.21 -18.98
C GLY A 248 -3.47 7.05 -18.58
N GLN A 249 -3.64 6.09 -19.49
CA GLN A 249 -4.64 5.01 -19.37
C GLN A 249 -4.03 3.61 -19.29
N ASP A 250 -2.72 3.48 -19.50
CA ASP A 250 -2.09 2.17 -19.64
C ASP A 250 -1.99 1.42 -18.31
N LEU A 251 -1.96 2.13 -17.16
CA LEU A 251 -1.87 1.56 -15.81
C LEU A 251 -0.79 0.46 -15.74
N ILE A 252 0.41 0.82 -16.16
CA ILE A 252 1.61 -0.02 -16.18
C ILE A 252 2.77 0.80 -15.62
N ALA A 253 3.58 0.19 -14.76
CA ALA A 253 4.80 0.79 -14.25
C ALA A 253 5.86 -0.28 -13.96
N ASP A 254 7.13 0.07 -14.13
CA ASP A 254 8.27 -0.77 -13.75
C ASP A 254 8.84 -0.31 -12.41
N HIS A 255 8.95 -1.23 -11.46
CA HIS A 255 9.47 -0.95 -10.11
C HIS A 255 10.52 -1.98 -9.71
N PRO A 256 11.46 -1.65 -8.80
CA PRO A 256 12.39 -2.63 -8.28
C PRO A 256 11.67 -3.71 -7.46
N VAL A 257 12.11 -4.97 -7.58
CA VAL A 257 11.55 -6.11 -6.83
C VAL A 257 11.85 -5.98 -5.34
N ILE A 258 13.05 -5.50 -5.01
CA ILE A 258 13.43 -5.09 -3.66
C ILE A 258 13.50 -3.58 -3.64
N ARG A 259 12.75 -2.95 -2.74
CA ARG A 259 12.78 -1.50 -2.58
C ARG A 259 13.24 -1.09 -1.19
N THR A 260 13.67 0.15 -1.07
CA THR A 260 13.89 0.82 0.21
C THR A 260 12.61 1.54 0.64
N ASN A 261 12.29 1.43 1.93
CA ASN A 261 11.27 2.26 2.55
C ASN A 261 11.93 3.56 3.06
N PRO A 262 11.54 4.75 2.55
CA PRO A 262 12.20 6.02 2.90
C PRO A 262 12.04 6.46 4.36
N VAL A 263 11.14 5.83 5.13
CA VAL A 263 10.88 6.18 6.54
C VAL A 263 11.79 5.37 7.45
N THR A 264 11.87 4.05 7.22
CA THR A 264 12.65 3.12 8.04
C THR A 264 14.07 2.93 7.54
N GLY A 265 14.34 3.19 6.26
CA GLY A 265 15.60 2.85 5.60
C GLY A 265 15.76 1.34 5.37
N TRP A 266 14.69 0.55 5.51
CA TRP A 266 14.75 -0.91 5.38
C TRP A 266 14.40 -1.40 3.98
N LYS A 267 15.00 -2.53 3.62
CA LYS A 267 14.71 -3.27 2.38
C LYS A 267 13.48 -4.15 2.54
N SER A 268 12.59 -4.10 1.54
CA SER A 268 11.37 -4.90 1.46
C SER A 268 11.21 -5.52 0.09
N VAL A 269 10.70 -6.75 0.01
CA VAL A 269 10.08 -7.24 -1.23
C VAL A 269 8.90 -6.33 -1.57
N TYR A 270 8.72 -5.98 -2.85
CA TYR A 270 7.70 -5.06 -3.32
C TYR A 270 6.93 -5.58 -4.51
N GLY A 271 5.61 -5.30 -4.51
CA GLY A 271 4.70 -5.85 -5.50
C GLY A 271 4.22 -7.26 -5.16
N ALA A 272 2.93 -7.48 -5.27
CA ALA A 272 2.40 -8.82 -5.17
C ALA A 272 2.38 -9.51 -6.52
N LEU A 273 2.49 -10.83 -6.48
CA LEU A 273 2.68 -11.66 -7.65
C LEU A 273 1.64 -11.48 -8.76
N ASN A 274 0.37 -11.33 -8.39
CA ASN A 274 -0.74 -11.22 -9.34
C ASN A 274 -0.74 -9.90 -10.10
N GLN A 275 -0.06 -8.87 -9.58
CA GLN A 275 0.09 -7.56 -10.19
C GLN A 275 1.37 -7.46 -11.02
N ILE A 276 2.29 -8.42 -10.91
CA ILE A 276 3.54 -8.45 -11.68
C ILE A 276 3.35 -9.35 -12.90
N GLN A 277 3.55 -8.78 -14.08
CA GLN A 277 3.46 -9.51 -15.36
C GLN A 277 4.75 -10.27 -15.68
N GLN A 278 5.89 -9.67 -15.34
CA GLN A 278 7.22 -10.20 -15.65
C GLN A 278 8.29 -9.52 -14.79
N LEU A 279 9.35 -10.27 -14.45
CA LEU A 279 10.64 -9.74 -13.99
C LEU A 279 11.51 -9.43 -15.22
N ASN A 280 11.85 -8.16 -15.40
CA ASN A 280 12.29 -7.62 -16.69
C ASN A 280 13.64 -8.16 -17.16
N GLU A 281 14.53 -8.48 -16.22
CA GLU A 281 15.88 -8.98 -16.49
C GLU A 281 15.95 -10.50 -16.64
N LEU A 282 14.81 -11.20 -16.47
CA LEU A 282 14.72 -12.65 -16.55
C LEU A 282 13.96 -13.11 -17.79
N THR A 283 14.27 -14.31 -18.25
CA THR A 283 13.39 -14.99 -19.21
C THR A 283 12.02 -15.22 -18.58
N LYS A 284 10.97 -15.41 -19.40
CA LYS A 284 9.62 -15.63 -18.89
C LYS A 284 9.53 -16.81 -17.93
N GLN A 285 10.25 -17.90 -18.21
CA GLN A 285 10.27 -19.12 -17.40
C GLN A 285 10.92 -18.87 -16.04
N GLU A 286 12.08 -18.20 -16.01
CA GLU A 286 12.75 -17.82 -14.77
C GLU A 286 11.90 -16.84 -13.94
N SER A 287 11.31 -15.83 -14.60
CA SER A 287 10.38 -14.90 -13.98
C SER A 287 9.23 -15.62 -13.28
N ASP A 288 8.59 -16.57 -13.96
CA ASP A 288 7.46 -17.32 -13.41
C ASP A 288 7.86 -18.16 -12.18
N GLU A 289 9.03 -18.80 -12.21
CA GLU A 289 9.53 -19.58 -11.09
C GLU A 289 9.88 -18.72 -9.88
N VAL A 290 10.53 -17.58 -10.10
CA VAL A 290 10.88 -16.63 -9.03
C VAL A 290 9.62 -16.04 -8.42
N LEU A 291 8.66 -15.58 -9.22
CA LEU A 291 7.38 -15.06 -8.74
C LEU A 291 6.61 -16.15 -7.97
N ARG A 292 6.56 -17.38 -8.47
CA ARG A 292 5.94 -18.51 -7.76
C ARG A 292 6.56 -18.70 -6.37
N TYR A 293 7.89 -18.64 -6.26
CA TYR A 293 8.58 -18.76 -4.98
C TYR A 293 8.27 -17.60 -4.02
N LEU A 294 8.33 -16.35 -4.49
CA LEU A 294 7.94 -15.18 -3.70
C LEU A 294 6.49 -15.26 -3.18
N GLY A 295 5.61 -15.88 -3.96
CA GLY A 295 4.25 -16.17 -3.53
C GLY A 295 4.14 -17.16 -2.41
N GLN A 296 4.89 -18.25 -2.53
CA GLN A 296 4.96 -19.26 -1.48
C GLN A 296 5.52 -18.67 -0.20
N LEU A 297 6.44 -17.70 -0.26
CA LEU A 297 6.87 -16.97 0.93
C LEU A 297 5.69 -16.31 1.63
N VAL A 298 4.82 -15.60 0.90
CA VAL A 298 3.61 -15.03 1.50
C VAL A 298 2.68 -16.12 2.02
N THR A 299 2.28 -17.09 1.18
CA THR A 299 1.18 -18.01 1.52
C THR A 299 1.54 -19.07 2.55
N ASN A 300 2.81 -19.48 2.64
CA ASN A 300 3.22 -20.61 3.48
C ASN A 300 3.80 -20.16 4.84
N ASN A 301 4.28 -18.92 4.95
CA ASN A 301 4.78 -18.36 6.20
C ASN A 301 3.66 -17.58 6.89
N HIS A 302 2.92 -18.24 7.77
CA HIS A 302 1.85 -17.58 8.54
C HIS A 302 2.40 -16.68 9.64
N ASP A 303 3.66 -16.86 10.03
CA ASP A 303 4.39 -16.08 11.02
C ASP A 303 4.87 -14.71 10.53
N LEU A 304 4.84 -14.44 9.21
CA LEU A 304 5.04 -13.09 8.65
C LEU A 304 3.73 -12.32 8.44
N GLN A 305 2.60 -12.93 8.80
CA GLN A 305 1.27 -12.39 8.54
C GLN A 305 0.57 -11.96 9.82
N VAL A 306 -0.34 -11.00 9.70
CA VAL A 306 -1.34 -10.68 10.70
C VAL A 306 -2.73 -10.73 10.08
N ARG A 307 -3.68 -11.37 10.77
CA ARG A 307 -5.09 -11.40 10.41
C ARG A 307 -5.87 -10.51 11.36
N PHE A 308 -6.59 -9.54 10.83
CA PHE A 308 -7.44 -8.65 11.61
C PHE A 308 -8.92 -8.99 11.41
N LYS A 309 -9.57 -9.35 12.51
CA LYS A 309 -11.02 -9.46 12.58
C LYS A 309 -11.62 -8.09 12.88
N TRP A 310 -12.44 -7.62 11.95
CA TRP A 310 -13.05 -6.29 12.01
C TRP A 310 -14.23 -6.23 12.99
N GLY A 311 -14.29 -5.13 13.75
CA GLY A 311 -15.49 -4.60 14.39
C GLY A 311 -16.06 -3.38 13.64
N VAL A 312 -17.24 -2.93 14.04
CA VAL A 312 -17.85 -1.68 13.53
C VAL A 312 -16.98 -0.49 13.94
N ASP A 313 -16.72 0.41 12.99
CA ASP A 313 -15.88 1.60 13.14
C ASP A 313 -14.41 1.31 13.50
N ASP A 314 -13.95 0.06 13.40
CA ASP A 314 -12.53 -0.24 13.49
C ASP A 314 -11.78 0.32 12.28
N VAL A 315 -10.52 0.68 12.51
CA VAL A 315 -9.64 1.30 11.52
C VAL A 315 -8.32 0.54 11.44
N ALA A 316 -7.83 0.33 10.22
CA ALA A 316 -6.45 -0.05 9.96
C ALA A 316 -5.76 1.04 9.13
N ILE A 317 -4.52 1.35 9.49
CA ILE A 317 -3.60 2.19 8.71
C ILE A 317 -2.37 1.35 8.40
N TRP A 318 -2.00 1.23 7.13
CA TRP A 318 -0.82 0.43 6.74
C TRP A 318 0.11 1.20 5.82
N ASP A 319 1.38 0.83 5.89
CA ASP A 319 2.42 1.28 4.98
C ASP A 319 2.44 0.35 3.75
N ASN A 320 1.94 0.87 2.63
CA ASN A 320 1.79 0.13 1.40
C ASN A 320 3.12 -0.08 0.66
N ARG A 321 4.20 0.59 1.09
CA ARG A 321 5.55 0.43 0.51
C ARG A 321 6.21 -0.86 0.96
N SER A 322 5.75 -1.48 2.04
CA SER A 322 6.42 -2.65 2.64
C SER A 322 5.46 -3.73 3.15
N THR A 323 4.20 -3.66 2.74
CA THR A 323 3.19 -4.66 3.08
C THR A 323 2.42 -5.16 1.87
N PHE A 324 1.98 -6.41 1.98
CA PHE A 324 0.96 -7.00 1.13
C PHE A 324 -0.30 -7.18 1.96
N HIS A 325 -1.47 -7.17 1.33
CA HIS A 325 -2.71 -7.45 2.01
C HIS A 325 -3.73 -8.16 1.13
N THR A 326 -4.70 -8.80 1.78
CA THR A 326 -5.83 -9.42 1.09
C THR A 326 -7.08 -9.45 1.98
N GLY A 327 -8.23 -9.14 1.38
CA GLY A 327 -9.54 -9.33 2.02
C GLY A 327 -9.98 -10.80 1.91
N THR A 328 -10.48 -11.36 3.00
CA THR A 328 -10.99 -12.74 2.99
C THR A 328 -12.39 -12.76 2.37
N GLY A 329 -12.55 -13.54 1.30
CA GLY A 329 -13.80 -13.69 0.55
C GLY A 329 -14.81 -14.65 1.18
N ASP A 330 -14.89 -14.71 2.52
CA ASP A 330 -15.71 -15.64 3.30
C ASP A 330 -16.98 -14.99 3.89
N VAL A 331 -17.40 -13.85 3.34
CA VAL A 331 -18.65 -13.17 3.72
C VAL A 331 -19.84 -13.89 3.10
N ASP A 332 -20.76 -14.36 3.95
CA ASP A 332 -22.02 -14.96 3.51
C ASP A 332 -22.82 -14.01 2.58
N VAL A 333 -23.48 -14.59 1.57
CA VAL A 333 -24.20 -13.82 0.54
C VAL A 333 -25.36 -12.99 1.07
N THR A 334 -25.94 -13.39 2.21
CA THR A 334 -27.01 -12.66 2.91
C THR A 334 -26.49 -11.49 3.73
N HIS A 335 -25.18 -11.40 3.94
CA HIS A 335 -24.53 -10.35 4.70
C HIS A 335 -23.75 -9.37 3.81
N THR A 336 -23.41 -8.23 4.41
CA THR A 336 -22.68 -7.15 3.75
C THR A 336 -21.46 -6.78 4.57
N ARG A 337 -20.38 -6.45 3.86
CA ARG A 337 -19.16 -5.88 4.41
C ARG A 337 -18.89 -4.60 3.62
N THR A 338 -18.82 -3.46 4.30
CA THR A 338 -18.58 -2.15 3.67
C THR A 338 -17.65 -1.30 4.52
N GLY A 339 -16.65 -0.69 3.89
CA GLY A 339 -15.76 0.27 4.53
C GLY A 339 -15.31 1.38 3.58
N ASN A 340 -14.84 2.48 4.14
CA ASN A 340 -14.32 3.62 3.40
C ASN A 340 -12.79 3.59 3.43
N ARG A 341 -12.16 3.62 2.27
CA ARG A 341 -10.70 3.69 2.12
C ARG A 341 -10.27 5.06 1.61
N ALA A 342 -9.29 5.67 2.26
CA ALA A 342 -8.57 6.84 1.75
C ALA A 342 -7.10 6.44 1.57
N VAL A 343 -6.45 7.01 0.56
CA VAL A 343 -5.09 6.62 0.20
C VAL A 343 -4.24 7.85 -0.12
N SER A 344 -3.04 7.88 0.44
CA SER A 344 -2.00 8.84 0.11
C SER A 344 -1.07 8.25 -0.97
N MET A 345 -0.61 9.11 -1.87
CA MET A 345 0.41 8.79 -2.87
C MET A 345 1.79 9.11 -2.31
N GLY A 346 2.77 8.24 -2.60
CA GLY A 346 4.13 8.35 -2.09
C GLY A 346 5.11 8.92 -3.10
N GLU A 347 6.21 8.19 -3.25
CA GLU A 347 7.32 8.43 -4.15
C GLU A 347 7.46 7.31 -5.18
N VAL A 348 8.17 7.60 -6.28
CA VAL A 348 8.61 6.55 -7.21
C VAL A 348 9.48 5.55 -6.43
N PRO A 349 9.13 4.24 -6.43
CA PRO A 349 9.88 3.22 -5.72
C PRO A 349 11.33 3.15 -6.20
N TYR A 350 12.24 2.97 -5.24
CA TYR A 350 13.67 2.91 -5.49
C TYR A 350 14.33 1.92 -4.55
N LEU A 351 15.54 1.49 -4.90
CA LEU A 351 16.44 0.74 -4.04
C LEU A 351 17.68 1.59 -3.76
N ASP A 352 17.92 1.90 -2.49
CA ASP A 352 19.18 2.47 -2.02
C ASP A 352 20.15 1.32 -1.67
N PRO A 353 21.29 1.19 -2.37
CA PRO A 353 22.28 0.14 -2.07
C PRO A 353 22.81 0.17 -0.63
N ALA A 354 22.76 1.32 0.05
CA ALA A 354 23.19 1.48 1.43
C ALA A 354 22.09 1.15 2.46
N SER A 355 20.85 0.91 2.02
CA SER A 355 19.78 0.45 2.91
C SER A 355 20.07 -0.95 3.46
N ILE A 356 19.50 -1.25 4.62
CA ILE A 356 19.76 -2.50 5.36
C ILE A 356 18.47 -3.31 5.52
N SER A 357 18.62 -4.55 5.92
CA SER A 357 17.50 -5.41 6.31
C SER A 357 16.86 -4.92 7.62
N ARG A 358 15.60 -5.31 7.90
CA ARG A 358 14.97 -4.97 9.19
C ARG A 358 15.70 -5.69 10.33
N ARG A 359 15.96 -6.99 10.21
CA ARG A 359 16.74 -7.75 11.22
C ARG A 359 18.10 -7.12 11.50
N GLU A 360 18.84 -6.70 10.47
CA GLU A 360 20.12 -5.99 10.63
C GLU A 360 19.94 -4.71 11.45
N ALA A 361 18.93 -3.91 11.14
CA ALA A 361 18.63 -2.67 11.89
C ALA A 361 18.20 -2.92 13.35
N MET A 362 17.61 -4.08 13.62
CA MET A 362 17.16 -4.49 14.96
C MET A 362 18.26 -5.21 15.76
N GLY A 363 19.43 -5.47 15.16
CA GLY A 363 20.51 -6.22 15.80
C GLY A 363 20.20 -7.71 16.00
N GLU A 364 19.25 -8.25 15.24
CA GLU A 364 18.91 -9.67 15.27
C GLU A 364 19.92 -10.43 14.38
N SER A 365 20.75 -11.29 14.97
CA SER A 365 21.69 -12.14 14.21
C SER A 365 20.96 -13.29 13.52
N GLU A 366 21.50 -13.76 12.38
CA GLU A 366 20.99 -14.93 11.61
C GLU A 366 20.86 -16.21 12.45
#